data_AF-A0A6S7JP24-F1
#
_entry.id   AF-A0A6S7JP24-F1
#
_cell.length_a   1.000
_cell.length_b   1.000
_cell.length_c   1.000
_cell.angle_alpha   90.00
_cell.angle_beta   90.00
_cell.angle_gamma   90.00
#
_symmetry.space_group_name_H-M   'P 1'
#
loop_
_entity.id
_entity.type
_entity.pdbx_description
1 polymer ?
#
loop_
_entity_poly.entity_id
_entity_poly.type
_entity_poly.pdbx_seq_one_letter_code
_entity_poly.pdbx_strand_id
1 'polypeptide(L)'
;MQAHYLPWQSRNEFIKLCVKKVKTEIPTEIEKSYYYGLIVDGTPDDSHTEQFTFVIRYSVLKNGIWEVMERFLKVQDCEKKKVLLAGETAGVSSNKQLVYRCMAYQTQGGVQE
;
A
#
# COMPACT_ATOMS: atom_id res chain seq x y z
N MET A 1 -15.71 -3.42 -37.64
CA MET A 1 -16.13 -2.66 -36.45
C MET A 1 -14.94 -1.83 -36.01
N GLN A 2 -14.98 -0.51 -36.15
CA GLN A 2 -13.85 0.37 -35.85
C GLN A 2 -13.93 0.84 -34.39
N ALA A 3 -12.89 0.58 -33.60
CA ALA A 3 -12.84 0.99 -32.20
C ALA A 3 -12.42 2.46 -32.11
N HIS A 4 -13.28 3.31 -31.54
CA HIS A 4 -12.95 4.69 -31.21
C HIS A 4 -12.47 4.77 -29.76
N TYR A 5 -11.16 4.94 -29.57
CA TYR A 5 -10.58 5.17 -28.25
C TYR A 5 -10.82 6.60 -27.78
N LEU A 6 -10.90 6.79 -26.47
CA LEU A 6 -10.94 8.11 -25.87
C LEU A 6 -9.65 8.90 -26.20
N PRO A 7 -9.77 10.21 -26.50
CA PRO A 7 -8.61 11.09 -26.68
C PRO A 7 -7.65 11.01 -25.48
N TRP A 8 -6.35 11.19 -25.73
CA TRP A 8 -5.31 11.13 -24.70
C TRP A 8 -5.58 12.10 -23.53
N GLN A 9 -6.07 13.30 -23.83
CA GLN A 9 -6.43 14.30 -22.82
C GLN A 9 -7.52 13.76 -21.89
N SER A 10 -8.62 13.21 -22.45
CA SER A 10 -9.73 12.66 -21.68
C SER A 10 -9.29 11.46 -20.84
N ARG A 11 -8.43 10.59 -21.36
CA ARG A 11 -7.87 9.45 -20.61
C ARG A 11 -7.05 9.92 -19.41
N ASN A 12 -6.16 10.89 -19.59
CA ASN A 12 -5.34 11.40 -18.50
C ASN A 12 -6.16 12.13 -17.44
N GLU A 13 -7.15 12.93 -17.84
CA GLU A 13 -8.05 13.59 -16.90
C GLU A 13 -8.86 12.58 -16.09
N PHE A 14 -9.36 11.52 -16.73
CA PHE A 14 -10.03 10.43 -16.04
C PHE A 14 -9.11 9.77 -14.99
N ILE A 15 -7.87 9.43 -15.37
CA ILE A 15 -6.89 8.85 -14.44
C ILE A 15 -6.60 9.80 -13.27
N LYS A 16 -6.42 11.10 -13.53
CA LYS A 16 -6.20 12.11 -12.48
C LYS A 16 -7.36 12.17 -11.49
N LEU A 17 -8.60 12.13 -11.98
CA LEU A 17 -9.81 12.12 -11.13
C LEU A 17 -9.88 10.85 -10.27
N CYS A 18 -9.59 9.68 -10.84
CA CYS A 18 -9.50 8.43 -10.09
C CYS A 18 -8.44 8.53 -9.00
N VAL A 19 -7.23 8.99 -9.33
CA VAL A 19 -6.14 9.16 -8.35
C VAL A 19 -6.54 10.11 -7.24
N LYS A 20 -7.19 11.23 -7.57
CA LYS A 20 -7.67 12.20 -6.57
C LYS A 20 -8.65 11.53 -5.60
N LYS A 21 -9.63 10.79 -6.12
CA LYS A 21 -10.63 10.08 -5.31
C LYS A 21 -9.99 9.02 -4.42
N VAL A 22 -9.08 8.21 -4.96
CA VAL A 22 -8.38 7.16 -4.20
C VAL A 22 -7.51 7.77 -3.09
N LYS A 23 -6.78 8.85 -3.40
CA LYS A 23 -5.94 9.56 -2.41
C LYS A 23 -6.73 10.18 -1.27
N THR A 24 -8.00 10.56 -1.50
CA THR A 24 -8.86 11.08 -0.44
C THR A 24 -9.53 9.97 0.36
N GLU A 25 -10.00 8.89 -0.29
CA GLU A 25 -10.78 7.86 0.40
C GLU A 25 -9.91 6.92 1.25
N ILE A 26 -8.75 6.50 0.76
CA ILE A 26 -7.91 5.53 1.48
C ILE A 26 -7.55 6.02 2.89
N PRO A 27 -7.03 7.25 3.10
CA PRO A 27 -6.74 7.76 4.44
C PRO A 27 -8.00 7.81 5.33
N THR A 28 -9.13 8.26 4.78
CA THR A 28 -10.40 8.32 5.53
C THR A 28 -10.90 6.92 5.94
N GLU A 29 -10.74 5.90 5.09
CA GLU A 29 -11.06 4.51 5.43
C GLU A 29 -10.15 3.98 6.55
N ILE A 30 -8.85 4.28 6.50
CA ILE A 30 -7.88 3.84 7.51
C ILE A 30 -8.12 4.54 8.85
N GLU A 31 -8.38 5.85 8.85
CA GLU A 31 -8.68 6.63 10.06
C GLU A 31 -9.93 6.09 10.79
N LYS A 32 -10.90 5.56 10.05
CA LYS A 32 -12.12 4.94 10.60
C LYS A 32 -11.94 3.46 10.97
N SER A 33 -10.84 2.84 10.55
CA SER A 33 -10.56 1.44 10.85
C SER A 33 -10.03 1.29 12.26
N TYR A 34 -10.40 0.21 12.93
CA TYR A 34 -9.89 -0.11 14.28
C TYR A 34 -8.45 -0.63 14.25
N TYR A 35 -8.12 -1.38 13.19
CA TYR A 35 -6.82 -1.98 12.99
C TYR A 35 -6.40 -1.80 11.54
N TYR A 36 -5.13 -1.44 11.35
CA TYR A 36 -4.48 -1.47 10.06
C TYR A 36 -3.07 -2.06 10.16
N GLY A 37 -2.57 -2.57 9.04
CA GLY A 37 -1.22 -3.09 8.90
C GLY A 37 -0.66 -2.78 7.52
N LEU A 38 0.66 -2.63 7.43
CA LEU A 38 1.36 -2.40 6.18
C LEU A 38 2.06 -3.70 5.74
N ILE A 39 1.75 -4.15 4.53
CA ILE A 39 2.41 -5.25 3.85
C ILE A 39 3.42 -4.63 2.89
N VAL A 40 4.67 -5.06 3.01
CA VAL A 40 5.76 -4.65 2.12
C VAL A 40 6.31 -5.90 1.47
N ASP A 41 6.35 -5.96 0.15
CA ASP A 41 6.94 -7.08 -0.59
C ASP A 41 8.07 -6.58 -1.48
N GLY A 42 9.23 -7.23 -1.38
CA GLY A 42 10.41 -6.90 -2.17
C GLY A 42 10.57 -7.91 -3.30
N THR A 43 10.27 -7.50 -4.53
CA THR A 43 10.54 -8.32 -5.72
C THR A 43 11.85 -7.83 -6.37
N PRO A 44 12.92 -8.66 -6.42
CA PRO A 44 14.11 -8.30 -7.19
C PRO A 44 13.76 -8.34 -8.68
N ASP A 45 13.93 -7.23 -9.39
CA ASP A 45 13.75 -7.22 -10.84
C ASP A 45 15.02 -7.72 -11.57
N ASP A 46 14.83 -8.16 -12.82
CA ASP A 46 15.94 -8.58 -13.70
C ASP A 46 16.91 -7.43 -14.05
N SER A 47 16.58 -6.17 -13.71
CA SER A 47 17.38 -4.97 -13.95
C SER A 47 18.32 -4.60 -12.80
N HIS A 48 18.46 -5.48 -11.80
CA HIS A 48 19.27 -5.29 -10.59
C HIS A 48 18.75 -4.21 -9.62
N THR A 49 17.51 -3.77 -9.77
CA THR A 49 16.84 -2.83 -8.86
C THR A 49 15.84 -3.60 -7.99
N GLU A 50 15.89 -3.38 -6.68
CA GLU A 50 14.88 -3.96 -5.79
C GLU A 50 13.61 -3.11 -5.88
N GLN A 51 12.46 -3.72 -6.18
CA GLN A 51 11.18 -3.00 -6.18
C GLN A 51 10.39 -3.39 -4.95
N PHE A 52 9.91 -2.40 -4.19
CA PHE A 52 9.06 -2.59 -3.03
C PHE A 52 7.61 -2.26 -3.35
N THR A 53 6.73 -3.23 -3.15
CA THR A 53 5.28 -3.06 -3.23
C THR A 53 4.72 -2.79 -1.84
N PHE A 54 3.90 -1.74 -1.72
CA PHE A 54 3.24 -1.35 -0.48
C PHE A 54 1.73 -1.57 -0.58
N VAL A 55 1.19 -2.42 0.29
CA VAL A 55 -0.25 -2.67 0.43
C VAL A 55 -0.65 -2.41 1.87
N ILE A 56 -1.68 -1.60 2.09
CA ILE A 56 -2.28 -1.42 3.42
C ILE A 56 -3.48 -2.34 3.56
N ARG A 57 -3.55 -3.04 4.69
CA ARG A 57 -4.66 -3.92 5.08
C ARG A 57 -5.33 -3.34 6.32
N TYR A 58 -6.65 -3.24 6.35
CA TYR A 58 -7.38 -2.71 7.50
C TYR A 58 -8.73 -3.40 7.72
N SER A 59 -9.25 -3.34 8.94
CA SER A 59 -10.53 -3.94 9.32
C SER A 59 -11.67 -2.91 9.29
N VAL A 60 -12.80 -3.28 8.70
CA VAL A 60 -14.02 -2.46 8.67
C VAL A 60 -15.16 -3.25 9.28
N LEU A 61 -15.94 -2.64 10.17
CA LEU A 61 -17.18 -3.22 10.67
C LEU A 61 -18.32 -2.82 9.74
N LYS A 62 -18.94 -3.78 9.06
CA LYS A 62 -20.14 -3.56 8.23
C LYS A 62 -21.25 -4.47 8.70
N ASN A 63 -22.39 -3.89 9.06
CA ASN A 63 -23.57 -4.62 9.51
C ASN A 63 -23.26 -5.62 10.66
N GLY A 64 -22.39 -5.24 11.58
CA GLY A 64 -21.96 -6.09 12.70
C GLY A 64 -20.96 -7.20 12.34
N ILE A 65 -20.52 -7.28 11.08
CA ILE A 65 -19.54 -8.26 10.61
C ILE A 65 -18.23 -7.54 10.29
N TRP A 66 -17.13 -8.08 10.80
CA TRP A 66 -15.79 -7.59 10.48
C TRP A 66 -15.34 -8.08 9.11
N GLU A 67 -14.98 -7.13 8.25
CA GLU A 67 -14.40 -7.38 6.93
C GLU A 67 -12.96 -6.86 6.89
N VAL A 68 -12.08 -7.61 6.23
CA VAL A 68 -10.71 -7.17 5.96
C VAL A 68 -10.65 -6.57 4.55
N MET A 69 -10.12 -5.35 4.45
CA MET A 69 -9.92 -4.64 3.20
C MET A 69 -8.44 -4.45 2.93
N GLU A 70 -8.08 -4.46 1.64
CA GLU A 70 -6.72 -4.20 1.17
C GLU A 70 -6.71 -3.09 0.12
N ARG A 71 -5.69 -2.24 0.18
CA ARG A 71 -5.47 -1.14 -0.77
C ARG A 71 -4.01 -1.12 -1.18
N PHE A 72 -3.79 -1.16 -2.49
CA PHE A 72 -2.47 -0.90 -3.06
C PHE A 72 -2.14 0.59 -2.93
N LEU A 73 -0.94 0.90 -2.41
CA LEU A 73 -0.48 2.27 -2.26
C LEU A 73 0.45 2.68 -3.39
N LYS A 74 1.55 1.94 -3.57
CA LYS A 74 2.54 2.20 -4.62
C LYS A 74 3.53 1.04 -4.76
N VAL A 75 4.19 1.00 -5.92
CA VAL A 75 5.50 0.37 -6.09
C VAL A 75 6.56 1.46 -5.98
N GLN A 76 7.67 1.16 -5.31
CA GLN A 76 8.81 2.06 -5.16
C GLN A 76 10.07 1.32 -5.60
N ASP A 77 10.78 1.89 -6.57
CA ASP A 77 12.10 1.42 -6.93
C ASP A 77 13.09 1.81 -5.83
N CYS A 78 13.91 0.84 -5.42
CA CYS A 78 15.03 1.02 -4.51
C CYS A 78 16.33 0.81 -5.28
N GLU A 79 16.98 1.93 -5.57
CA GLU A 79 18.37 1.91 -6.01
C GLU A 79 19.26 1.35 -4.89
N LYS A 80 20.19 0.46 -5.23
CA LYS A 80 21.07 -0.18 -4.24
C LYS A 80 21.88 0.87 -3.47
N LYS A 81 21.76 0.79 -2.13
CA LYS A 81 22.39 1.59 -1.04
C LYS A 81 21.71 2.93 -0.69
N LYS A 82 20.73 2.83 0.21
CA LYS A 82 20.81 3.48 1.54
C LYS A 82 20.27 2.50 2.58
N VAL A 83 21.12 2.15 3.55
CA VAL A 83 20.71 1.46 4.78
C VAL A 83 19.62 2.32 5.41
N LEU A 84 18.39 1.81 5.49
CA LEU A 84 17.35 2.39 6.32
C LEU A 84 17.75 2.15 7.78
N LEU A 85 18.53 3.07 8.34
CA LEU A 85 18.75 3.18 9.77
C LEU A 85 17.55 3.90 10.39
N ALA A 86 16.60 3.12 10.91
CA ALA A 86 15.80 3.39 12.11
C ALA A 86 14.73 2.27 12.21
N GLY A 87 14.86 1.22 13.03
CA GLY A 87 15.82 0.94 14.09
C GLY A 87 16.19 -0.56 14.16
N GLU A 88 17.46 -0.79 14.54
CA GLU A 88 17.97 -1.86 15.43
C GLU A 88 17.10 -3.13 15.60
N THR A 89 17.53 -4.38 15.31
CA THR A 89 18.87 -5.00 15.27
C THR A 89 18.85 -6.32 14.46
N ALA A 90 20.07 -6.77 14.10
CA ALA A 90 20.52 -8.15 13.84
C ALA A 90 20.36 -8.74 12.43
N GLY A 91 21.54 -8.95 11.79
CA GLY A 91 21.76 -10.07 10.86
C GLY A 91 21.79 -9.71 9.37
N VAL A 92 22.99 -9.49 8.83
CA VAL A 92 23.25 -9.76 7.41
C VAL A 92 23.40 -11.29 7.28
N SER A 93 22.40 -11.94 6.69
CA SER A 93 22.50 -13.33 6.24
C SER A 93 22.25 -13.38 4.73
N SER A 94 23.14 -14.04 4.01
CA SER A 94 23.11 -14.28 2.56
C SER A 94 22.01 -15.29 2.22
N ASN A 95 20.76 -14.83 2.27
CA ASN A 95 19.57 -15.37 1.59
C ASN A 95 18.39 -14.60 2.15
N LYS A 96 18.23 -13.36 1.67
CA LYS A 96 17.21 -12.44 2.16
C LYS A 96 15.98 -12.56 1.27
N GLN A 97 15.23 -13.65 1.42
CA GLN A 97 13.80 -13.57 1.22
C GLN A 97 13.27 -12.68 2.35
N LEU A 98 13.23 -11.37 2.08
CA LEU A 98 12.77 -10.37 3.05
C LEU A 98 11.26 -10.54 3.21
N VAL A 99 10.86 -11.40 4.14
CA VAL A 99 9.49 -11.43 4.63
C VAL A 99 9.33 -10.21 5.54
N TYR A 100 8.81 -9.10 5.02
CA TYR A 100 8.43 -7.97 5.88
C TYR A 100 7.21 -8.37 6.69
N ARG A 101 7.45 -8.51 7.99
CA ARG A 101 6.46 -8.90 8.99
C ARG A 101 5.41 -7.80 9.13
N CYS A 102 4.14 -8.15 8.90
CA CYS A 102 2.98 -7.30 9.15
C CYS A 102 3.00 -6.81 10.60
N MET A 103 3.17 -5.50 10.81
CA MET A 103 2.97 -4.86 12.11
C MET A 103 1.53 -4.36 12.14
N ALA A 104 0.73 -4.85 13.09
CA ALA A 104 -0.63 -4.36 13.32
C ALA A 104 -0.55 -3.09 14.18
N TYR A 105 -1.15 -1.99 13.71
CA TYR A 105 -1.24 -0.73 14.41
C TYR A 105 -2.69 -0.45 14.77
N GLN A 106 -2.91 0.00 16.01
CA GLN A 106 -4.22 0.45 16.51
C GLN A 106 -4.33 1.96 16.30
N THR A 107 -5.45 2.42 15.76
CA THR A 107 -5.79 3.85 15.70
C THR A 107 -6.41 4.28 17.04
N GLN A 108 -6.04 5.46 17.55
CA GLN A 108 -6.78 6.08 18.66
C GLN A 108 -7.84 7.02 18.09
N GLY A 109 -9.12 6.64 18.22
CA GLY A 109 -10.28 7.47 17.89
C GLY A 109 -11.27 6.74 16.96
N GLY A 110 -12.54 6.53 17.29
CA GLY A 110 -13.31 6.91 18.47
C GLY A 110 -14.59 6.08 18.51
N VAL A 111 -15.23 6.10 19.68
CA VAL A 111 -16.54 5.49 19.96
C VAL A 111 -17.55 5.85 18.87
N GLN A 112 -18.11 4.84 18.21
CA GLN A 112 -19.49 4.89 17.75
C GLN A 112 -20.19 3.67 18.33
N GLU A 113 -21.33 3.96 18.98
CA GLU A 113 -22.11 3.14 19.92
C GLU A 113 -22.40 1.71 19.48
#